data_AF-A0A960U9N7-F1
#
_entry.id   AF-A0A960U9N7-F1
#
_cell.length_a   1.000
_cell.length_b   1.000
_cell.length_c   1.000
_cell.angle_alpha   90.00
_cell.angle_beta   90.00
_cell.angle_gamma   90.00
#
_symmetry.space_group_name_H-M   'P 1'
#
loop_
_entity.id
_entity.type
_entity.pdbx_description
1 polymer ?
#
loop_
_entity_poly.entity_id
_entity_poly.type
_entity_poly.pdbx_seq_one_letter_code
_entity_poly.pdbx_strand_id
1 'polypeptide(L)'
;MQRKFIVIIILFLSLNFSFCENSQNQNLSKKDNSKTETPGGPKARVAWLNGKVILQREGKEIKASTGMELFHKDTIRTGPKSSLEVMLEKTGIIKIAENSLVSLQTFYDQEGSRHNLQIKMGKVISVLKKQNKNSEFSVTTPTSVAGVRGTSFLTIVENPETIRATKKKVPCDTNCVVHFAVIEGSIAVKRHNEKDEVILERNTQLELIPGKKLHRKLIRPLGKRSLRELKHMVIFHKNDLIGYTGLIEELKKNNEELRRIEMHIELEETREKMMRNASRRNLADEVIKTAEKIDDTHYIKKEIHKDKLKLETNKNFED
;
A
#
# COMPACT_ATOMS: atom_id res chain seq x y z
N MET A 1 -13.76 -77.15 -29.42
CA MET A 1 -13.61 -78.00 -28.21
C MET A 1 -12.13 -78.23 -27.97
N GLN A 2 -11.66 -77.90 -26.76
CA GLN A 2 -10.39 -78.31 -26.14
C GLN A 2 -9.08 -77.82 -26.82
N ARG A 3 -8.00 -77.46 -26.13
CA ARG A 3 -7.64 -77.22 -24.72
C ARG A 3 -6.19 -76.69 -24.76
N LYS A 4 -5.88 -75.75 -23.87
CA LYS A 4 -4.66 -75.67 -23.03
C LYS A 4 -3.28 -75.37 -23.66
N PHE A 5 -2.60 -74.43 -22.97
CA PHE A 5 -1.19 -74.45 -22.51
C PHE A 5 -0.08 -74.44 -23.58
N ILE A 6 1.13 -73.94 -23.40
CA ILE A 6 1.86 -73.04 -22.49
C ILE A 6 3.26 -72.97 -23.14
N VAL A 7 3.92 -71.81 -23.11
CA VAL A 7 5.40 -71.60 -23.08
C VAL A 7 6.28 -72.14 -24.24
N ILE A 8 7.08 -71.24 -24.84
CA ILE A 8 8.52 -71.33 -25.22
C ILE A 8 8.83 -69.98 -25.92
N ILE A 9 9.47 -69.01 -25.27
CA ILE A 9 10.93 -68.78 -25.14
C ILE A 9 11.65 -68.59 -26.51
N ILE A 10 11.88 -67.30 -26.81
CA ILE A 10 13.13 -66.66 -27.25
C ILE A 10 13.65 -66.86 -28.71
N LEU A 11 13.97 -65.69 -29.30
CA LEU A 11 14.88 -65.37 -30.42
C LEU A 11 14.45 -65.74 -31.85
N PHE A 12 14.33 -64.70 -32.69
CA PHE A 12 15.05 -64.47 -33.97
C PHE A 12 14.35 -63.28 -34.66
N LEU A 13 14.89 -62.04 -34.59
CA LEU A 13 15.86 -61.50 -35.56
C LEU A 13 15.45 -61.88 -37.00
N SER A 14 14.81 -61.03 -37.79
CA SER A 14 15.45 -59.91 -38.50
C SER A 14 14.51 -59.49 -39.64
N LEU A 15 14.53 -58.22 -40.03
CA LEU A 15 14.38 -57.69 -41.41
C LEU A 15 14.03 -56.19 -41.25
N ASN A 16 15.04 -55.33 -41.23
CA ASN A 16 15.70 -54.67 -42.37
C ASN A 16 15.20 -53.21 -42.45
N PHE A 17 16.08 -52.28 -42.09
CA PHE A 17 16.81 -51.41 -43.03
C PHE A 17 15.89 -50.40 -43.74
N SER A 18 15.94 -49.13 -43.31
CA SER A 18 16.68 -48.11 -44.07
C SER A 18 16.41 -46.68 -43.59
N PHE A 19 17.52 -45.93 -43.55
CA PHE A 19 17.64 -44.49 -43.78
C PHE A 19 17.15 -43.54 -42.67
N CYS A 20 17.89 -42.51 -42.24
CA CYS A 20 19.18 -41.96 -42.67
C CYS A 20 19.76 -41.08 -41.54
N GLU A 21 21.10 -41.05 -41.48
CA GLU A 21 22.04 -39.98 -41.09
C GLU A 21 21.57 -38.72 -40.34
N ASN A 22 22.39 -38.00 -39.57
CA ASN A 22 23.74 -38.11 -39.00
C ASN A 22 23.97 -36.71 -38.39
N SER A 23 24.58 -36.62 -37.21
CA SER A 23 25.70 -35.72 -36.88
C SER A 23 25.75 -35.40 -35.39
N GLN A 24 26.90 -35.79 -34.83
CA GLN A 24 27.44 -35.34 -33.56
C GLN A 24 27.75 -33.84 -33.62
N ASN A 25 27.61 -33.11 -32.52
CA ASN A 25 28.79 -32.60 -31.81
C ASN A 25 28.48 -31.79 -30.55
N GLN A 26 29.38 -31.97 -29.60
CA GLN A 26 29.59 -31.20 -28.38
C GLN A 26 29.89 -29.73 -28.72
N ASN A 27 29.47 -28.78 -27.89
CA ASN A 27 30.39 -27.77 -27.36
C ASN A 27 29.84 -26.95 -26.20
N LEU A 28 30.80 -26.58 -25.37
CA LEU A 28 30.77 -25.94 -24.06
C LEU A 28 30.34 -24.47 -24.10
N SER A 29 29.90 -23.97 -22.93
CA SER A 29 29.74 -22.57 -22.54
C SER A 29 28.51 -21.80 -23.07
N LYS A 30 27.46 -21.77 -22.25
CA LYS A 30 26.72 -20.52 -22.00
C LYS A 30 26.21 -20.45 -20.56
N LYS A 31 26.42 -19.27 -20.01
CA LYS A 31 26.13 -18.78 -18.67
C LYS A 31 24.63 -18.86 -18.39
N ASP A 32 24.17 -19.90 -17.70
CA ASP A 32 22.78 -20.01 -17.27
C ASP A 32 22.53 -19.07 -16.08
N ASN A 33 22.15 -17.85 -16.43
CA ASN A 33 21.27 -17.06 -15.59
C ASN A 33 19.97 -17.86 -15.44
N SER A 34 19.86 -18.63 -14.35
CA SER A 34 18.59 -19.18 -13.86
C SER A 34 17.66 -18.02 -13.49
N LYS A 35 17.01 -17.46 -14.51
CA LYS A 35 15.74 -16.76 -14.36
C LYS A 35 14.71 -17.86 -14.16
N THR A 36 14.35 -18.10 -12.91
CA THR A 36 13.12 -18.80 -12.57
C THR A 36 11.97 -17.86 -12.93
N GLU A 37 11.56 -17.88 -14.19
CA GLU A 37 10.37 -17.17 -14.64
C GLU A 37 9.15 -17.88 -14.03
N THR A 38 8.60 -17.29 -12.97
CA THR A 38 7.27 -17.64 -12.46
C THR A 38 6.26 -17.19 -13.51
N PRO A 39 5.30 -18.03 -13.95
CA PRO A 39 4.30 -17.62 -14.91
C PRO A 39 3.38 -16.57 -14.26
N GLY A 40 3.56 -15.30 -14.63
CA GLY A 40 2.80 -14.17 -14.11
C GLY A 40 3.59 -13.35 -13.09
N GLY A 41 4.16 -12.23 -13.55
CA GLY A 41 4.85 -11.25 -12.71
C GLY A 41 3.96 -10.60 -11.63
N PRO A 42 4.54 -9.71 -10.81
CA PRO A 42 3.84 -9.13 -9.66
C PRO A 42 2.69 -8.23 -10.11
N LYS A 43 1.46 -8.65 -9.77
CA LYS A 43 0.22 -7.91 -10.06
C LYS A 43 -0.13 -6.87 -9.01
N ALA A 44 0.77 -6.60 -8.07
CA ALA A 44 0.58 -5.62 -7.02
C ALA A 44 1.87 -4.84 -6.83
N ARG A 45 1.76 -3.52 -6.70
CA ARG A 45 2.91 -2.65 -6.42
C ARG A 45 2.53 -1.55 -5.46
N VAL A 46 3.51 -1.09 -4.67
CA VAL A 46 3.37 0.08 -3.83
C VAL A 46 3.26 1.32 -4.70
N ALA A 47 2.08 1.91 -4.76
CA ALA A 47 1.84 3.15 -5.51
C ALA A 47 2.35 4.37 -4.75
N TRP A 48 2.16 4.37 -3.44
CA TRP A 48 2.58 5.47 -2.58
C TRP A 48 2.66 5.01 -1.11
N LEU A 49 3.50 5.65 -0.31
CA LEU A 49 3.60 5.40 1.13
C LEU A 49 3.99 6.66 1.90
N ASN A 50 3.63 6.69 3.18
CA ASN A 50 4.11 7.68 4.15
C ASN A 50 4.40 7.02 5.49
N GLY A 51 5.37 7.57 6.21
CA GLY A 51 5.79 7.08 7.52
C GLY A 51 6.54 5.74 7.45
N LYS A 52 6.42 4.96 8.52
CA LYS A 52 7.10 3.67 8.68
C LYS A 52 6.21 2.53 8.17
N VAL A 53 6.58 1.98 7.03
CA VAL A 53 5.96 0.79 6.44
C VAL A 53 7.00 -0.30 6.30
N ILE A 54 6.71 -1.46 6.88
CA ILE A 54 7.54 -2.65 6.84
C ILE A 54 6.79 -3.74 6.08
N LEU A 55 7.45 -4.32 5.10
CA LEU A 55 7.03 -5.52 4.41
C LEU A 55 7.75 -6.72 5.02
N GLN A 56 7.03 -7.80 5.28
CA GLN A 56 7.60 -9.08 5.67
C GLN A 56 7.44 -10.07 4.51
N ARG A 57 8.56 -10.57 4.01
CA ARG A 57 8.64 -11.57 2.93
C ARG A 57 9.50 -12.73 3.39
N GLU A 58 8.93 -13.94 3.39
CA GLU A 58 9.66 -15.16 3.79
C GLU A 58 10.35 -15.04 5.16
N GLY A 59 9.70 -14.34 6.11
CA GLY A 59 10.23 -14.11 7.45
C GLY A 59 11.20 -12.94 7.58
N LYS A 60 11.63 -12.31 6.48
CA LYS A 60 12.52 -11.14 6.49
C LYS A 60 11.72 -9.84 6.49
N GLU A 61 12.10 -8.91 7.36
CA GLU A 61 11.57 -7.54 7.33
C GLU A 61 12.33 -6.68 6.31
N ILE A 62 11.58 -6.02 5.43
CA ILE A 62 12.05 -5.17 4.35
C ILE A 62 11.35 -3.82 4.51
N LYS A 63 12.11 -2.71 4.46
CA LYS A 63 11.51 -1.38 4.45
C LYS A 63 10.81 -1.17 3.10
N ALA A 64 9.52 -0.86 3.11
CA ALA A 64 8.78 -0.61 1.88
C ALA A 64 9.25 0.70 1.20
N SER A 65 9.25 0.69 -0.13
CA SER A 65 9.53 1.86 -0.98
C SER A 65 8.47 2.01 -2.06
N THR A 66 8.24 3.22 -2.54
CA THR A 66 7.38 3.46 -3.71
C THR A 66 7.90 2.67 -4.91
N GLY A 67 6.99 2.10 -5.70
CA GLY A 67 7.30 1.24 -6.84
C GLY A 67 7.65 -0.20 -6.48
N MET A 68 7.82 -0.53 -5.19
CA MET A 68 8.14 -1.89 -4.76
C MET A 68 7.05 -2.87 -5.17
N GLU A 69 7.47 -3.97 -5.78
CA GLU A 69 6.60 -5.07 -6.17
C GLU A 69 6.22 -5.92 -4.96
N LEU A 70 4.94 -6.28 -4.91
CA LEU A 70 4.36 -7.10 -3.87
C LEU A 70 4.00 -8.47 -4.47
N PHE A 71 4.35 -9.51 -3.74
CA PHE A 71 4.18 -10.89 -4.16
C PHE A 71 3.24 -11.64 -3.23
N HIS A 72 2.88 -12.84 -3.64
CA HIS A 72 2.12 -13.76 -2.80
C HIS A 72 2.82 -13.99 -1.44
N LYS A 73 2.00 -14.06 -0.39
CA LYS A 73 2.38 -14.20 1.04
C LYS A 73 3.09 -13.00 1.67
N ASP A 74 3.27 -11.91 0.92
CA ASP A 74 3.77 -10.67 1.50
C ASP A 74 2.84 -10.18 2.62
N THR A 75 3.43 -9.72 3.71
CA THR A 75 2.70 -9.13 4.84
C THR A 75 3.16 -7.71 5.08
N ILE A 76 2.24 -6.76 5.00
CA ILE A 76 2.47 -5.34 5.15
C ILE A 76 2.08 -4.93 6.57
N ARG A 77 2.97 -4.18 7.21
CA ARG A 77 2.77 -3.58 8.53
C ARG A 77 2.99 -2.06 8.45
N THR A 78 1.96 -1.30 8.80
CA THR A 78 2.04 0.18 8.90
C THR A 78 2.16 0.60 10.36
N GLY A 79 3.08 1.51 10.67
CA GLY A 79 3.23 2.09 12.00
C GLY A 79 2.22 3.21 12.31
N PRO A 80 2.38 3.90 13.45
CA PRO A 80 1.67 5.15 13.73
C PRO A 80 2.00 6.23 12.70
N LYS A 81 1.04 7.11 12.38
CA LYS A 81 1.16 8.19 11.39
C LYS A 81 1.71 7.71 10.04
N SER A 82 1.41 6.46 9.67
CA SER A 82 1.93 5.83 8.46
C SER A 82 0.77 5.32 7.60
N SER A 83 0.96 5.28 6.29
CA SER A 83 -0.08 4.86 5.34
C SER A 83 0.57 4.27 4.10
N LEU A 84 -0.15 3.37 3.43
CA LEU A 84 0.31 2.72 2.21
C LEU A 84 -0.82 2.64 1.19
N GLU A 85 -0.51 2.93 -0.07
CA GLU A 85 -1.37 2.64 -1.20
C GLU A 85 -0.74 1.55 -2.07
N VAL A 86 -1.53 0.51 -2.32
CA VAL A 86 -1.17 -0.61 -3.17
C VAL A 86 -2.03 -0.56 -4.41
N MET A 87 -1.40 -0.50 -5.57
CA MET A 87 -2.09 -0.66 -6.84
C MET A 87 -2.09 -2.13 -7.24
N LEU A 88 -3.29 -2.67 -7.49
CA LEU A 88 -3.52 -3.98 -8.07
C LEU A 88 -3.71 -3.82 -9.58
N GLU A 89 -2.90 -4.52 -10.35
CA GLU A 89 -2.95 -4.48 -11.81
C GLU A 89 -4.34 -4.88 -12.32
N LYS A 90 -4.97 -4.02 -13.11
CA LYS A 90 -6.32 -4.20 -13.71
C LYS A 90 -7.49 -4.33 -12.70
N THR A 91 -7.23 -4.57 -11.41
CA THR A 91 -8.26 -4.76 -10.38
C THR A 91 -8.65 -3.46 -9.68
N GLY A 92 -7.70 -2.62 -9.25
CA GLY A 92 -8.01 -1.42 -8.46
C GLY A 92 -6.90 -1.01 -7.49
N ILE A 93 -7.29 -0.33 -6.41
CA ILE A 93 -6.37 0.22 -5.40
C ILE A 93 -6.83 -0.22 -4.01
N ILE A 94 -5.86 -0.54 -3.17
CA ILE A 94 -6.05 -0.79 -1.74
C ILE A 94 -5.29 0.29 -0.96
N LYS A 95 -5.99 1.01 -0.09
CA LYS A 95 -5.41 1.95 0.87
C LYS A 95 -5.37 1.32 2.25
N ILE A 96 -4.20 1.34 2.88
CA ILE A 96 -3.94 0.75 4.19
C ILE A 96 -3.59 1.90 5.15
N ALA A 97 -4.41 2.09 6.17
CA ALA A 97 -4.21 3.13 7.17
C ALA A 97 -3.11 2.77 8.19
N GLU A 98 -2.80 3.70 9.08
CA GLU A 98 -1.84 3.49 10.17
C GLU A 98 -2.22 2.33 11.09
N ASN A 99 -1.21 1.72 11.69
CA ASN A 99 -1.36 0.61 12.64
C ASN A 99 -2.18 -0.55 12.08
N SER A 100 -1.87 -0.95 10.84
CA SER A 100 -2.54 -2.05 10.15
C SER A 100 -1.58 -3.19 9.89
N LEU A 101 -2.13 -4.40 9.83
CA LEU A 101 -1.42 -5.62 9.44
C LEU A 101 -2.25 -6.35 8.39
N VAL A 102 -1.72 -6.38 7.17
CA VAL A 102 -2.43 -6.86 5.97
C VAL A 102 -1.54 -7.85 5.23
N SER A 103 -2.08 -9.00 4.82
CA SER A 103 -1.36 -10.01 4.05
C SER A 103 -2.00 -10.24 2.69
N LEU A 104 -1.14 -10.39 1.69
CA LEU A 104 -1.45 -10.71 0.32
C LEU A 104 -1.46 -12.25 0.16
N GLN A 105 -2.60 -12.92 0.32
CA GLN A 105 -2.66 -14.39 0.39
C GLN A 105 -2.77 -15.16 -0.93
N THR A 106 -3.29 -14.59 -2.02
CA THR A 106 -3.40 -15.31 -3.30
C THR A 106 -3.33 -14.32 -4.46
N PHE A 107 -2.42 -14.58 -5.41
CA PHE A 107 -2.22 -13.79 -6.63
C PHE A 107 -1.85 -14.76 -7.77
N TYR A 108 -2.84 -15.30 -8.49
CA TYR A 108 -2.60 -16.11 -9.69
C TYR A 108 -3.39 -15.55 -10.88
N ASP A 109 -2.84 -15.62 -12.10
CA ASP A 109 -3.65 -16.01 -13.29
C ASP A 109 -2.83 -16.93 -14.17
N GLN A 110 -3.46 -18.03 -14.58
CA GLN A 110 -3.52 -18.37 -16.00
C GLN A 110 -4.97 -18.68 -16.46
N GLU A 111 -5.88 -19.08 -15.57
CA GLU A 111 -7.28 -19.45 -15.93
C GLU A 111 -8.36 -19.05 -14.90
N GLY A 112 -8.08 -18.09 -14.00
CA GLY A 112 -9.05 -17.61 -13.01
C GLY A 112 -8.39 -16.75 -11.94
N SER A 113 -8.69 -15.45 -11.94
CA SER A 113 -7.99 -14.48 -11.08
C SER A 113 -8.58 -14.52 -9.68
N ARG A 114 -7.93 -15.19 -8.73
CA ARG A 114 -8.35 -15.15 -7.31
C ARG A 114 -7.41 -14.26 -6.52
N HIS A 115 -7.95 -13.18 -5.97
CA HIS A 115 -7.27 -12.25 -5.09
C HIS A 115 -7.83 -12.36 -3.68
N ASN A 116 -6.99 -12.72 -2.71
CA ASN A 116 -7.38 -12.74 -1.30
C ASN A 116 -6.51 -11.77 -0.50
N LEU A 117 -7.15 -10.76 0.08
CA LEU A 117 -6.54 -9.82 1.00
C LEU A 117 -6.92 -10.19 2.44
N GLN A 118 -5.95 -10.61 3.23
CA GLN A 118 -6.17 -10.89 4.65
C GLN A 118 -5.88 -9.66 5.50
N ILE A 119 -6.82 -9.22 6.32
CA ILE A 119 -6.67 -8.09 7.25
C ILE A 119 -6.72 -8.63 8.67
N LYS A 120 -5.59 -8.57 9.39
CA LYS A 120 -5.50 -9.03 10.79
C LYS A 120 -5.81 -7.94 11.80
N MET A 121 -5.48 -6.68 11.47
CA MET A 121 -5.86 -5.51 12.25
C MET A 121 -5.77 -4.24 11.40
N GLY A 122 -6.47 -3.20 11.85
CA GLY A 122 -6.36 -1.86 11.29
C GLY A 122 -7.50 -1.55 10.33
N LYS A 123 -7.26 -0.59 9.43
CA LYS A 123 -8.29 -0.05 8.53
C LYS A 123 -7.80 -0.09 7.09
N VAL A 124 -8.66 -0.58 6.22
CA VAL A 124 -8.36 -0.74 4.80
C VAL A 124 -9.53 -0.25 3.98
N ILE A 125 -9.27 0.59 2.98
CA ILE A 125 -10.22 0.89 1.91
C ILE A 125 -9.80 0.13 0.66
N SER A 126 -10.76 -0.53 0.05
CA SER A 126 -10.60 -1.18 -1.24
C SER A 126 -11.46 -0.43 -2.25
N VAL A 127 -10.82 0.09 -3.30
CA VAL A 127 -11.48 0.73 -4.45
C VAL A 127 -11.23 -0.16 -5.66
N LEU A 128 -12.18 -1.04 -5.95
CA LEU A 128 -12.01 -2.08 -6.95
C LEU A 128 -12.95 -1.86 -8.13
N LYS A 129 -12.41 -1.99 -9.34
CA LYS A 129 -13.21 -2.03 -10.55
C LYS A 129 -14.11 -3.25 -10.54
N LYS A 130 -15.27 -3.14 -11.19
CA LYS A 130 -16.16 -4.27 -11.41
C LYS A 130 -15.40 -5.39 -12.13
N GLN A 131 -15.33 -6.52 -11.47
CA GLN A 131 -14.61 -7.70 -11.93
C GLN A 131 -15.43 -8.46 -12.98
N ASN A 132 -14.74 -9.06 -13.95
CA ASN A 132 -15.36 -9.94 -14.93
C ASN A 132 -15.82 -11.24 -14.25
N LYS A 133 -16.67 -12.05 -14.92
CA LYS A 133 -17.18 -13.31 -14.32
C LYS A 133 -16.07 -14.28 -13.85
N ASN A 134 -14.85 -14.14 -14.37
CA ASN A 134 -13.73 -15.04 -14.11
C ASN A 134 -12.73 -14.50 -13.07
N SER A 135 -12.99 -13.33 -12.46
CA SER A 135 -12.15 -12.79 -11.39
C SER A 135 -12.91 -12.69 -10.07
N GLU A 136 -12.27 -13.19 -9.02
CA GLU A 136 -12.77 -13.28 -7.66
C GLU A 136 -11.85 -12.46 -6.74
N PHE A 137 -12.42 -11.49 -6.03
CA PHE A 137 -11.72 -10.77 -4.98
C PHE A 137 -12.40 -11.05 -3.66
N SER A 138 -11.62 -11.40 -2.64
CA SER A 138 -12.11 -11.61 -1.28
C SER A 138 -11.25 -10.89 -0.25
N VAL A 139 -11.91 -10.45 0.82
CA VAL A 139 -11.25 -9.93 2.02
C VAL A 139 -11.48 -10.90 3.15
N THR A 140 -10.39 -11.44 3.69
CA THR A 140 -10.43 -12.35 4.84
C THR A 140 -10.07 -11.58 6.10
N THR A 141 -10.90 -11.69 7.13
CA THR A 141 -10.63 -11.17 8.48
C THR A 141 -10.59 -12.34 9.47
N PRO A 142 -10.19 -12.16 10.74
CA PRO A 142 -10.15 -13.27 11.70
C PRO A 142 -11.53 -13.92 11.93
N THR A 143 -12.62 -13.16 11.78
CA THR A 143 -13.97 -13.66 12.06
C THR A 143 -14.81 -13.88 10.79
N SER A 144 -14.50 -13.22 9.67
CA SER A 144 -15.36 -13.28 8.47
C SER A 144 -14.61 -13.20 7.15
N VAL A 145 -15.25 -13.67 6.09
CA VAL A 145 -14.81 -13.52 4.70
C VAL A 145 -15.85 -12.67 3.97
N ALA A 146 -15.38 -11.66 3.23
CA ALA A 146 -16.20 -10.85 2.34
C ALA A 146 -15.84 -11.16 0.88
N GLY A 147 -16.79 -11.69 0.12
CA GLY A 147 -16.70 -11.81 -1.33
C GLY A 147 -17.08 -10.49 -1.99
N VAL A 148 -16.27 -10.04 -2.94
CA VAL A 148 -16.34 -8.69 -3.49
C VAL A 148 -16.60 -8.72 -4.99
N ARG A 149 -17.70 -8.12 -5.43
CA ARG A 149 -18.07 -8.05 -6.86
C ARG A 149 -18.14 -6.60 -7.35
N GLY A 150 -16.98 -5.92 -7.34
CA GLY A 150 -16.86 -4.53 -7.80
C GLY A 150 -17.48 -3.53 -6.84
N THR A 151 -16.67 -2.98 -5.93
CA THR A 151 -17.14 -2.00 -4.96
C THR A 151 -15.99 -1.19 -4.38
N SER A 152 -16.33 0.04 -3.98
CA SER A 152 -15.58 0.84 -3.04
C SER A 152 -16.13 0.60 -1.63
N PHE A 153 -15.32 0.01 -0.75
CA PHE A 153 -15.72 -0.32 0.62
C PHE A 153 -14.58 -0.21 1.62
N LEU A 154 -14.96 -0.03 2.88
CA LEU A 154 -14.10 0.05 4.05
C LEU A 154 -14.22 -1.23 4.87
N THR A 155 -13.07 -1.75 5.27
CA THR A 155 -12.96 -2.82 6.27
C THR A 155 -12.15 -2.32 7.46
N ILE A 156 -12.69 -2.48 8.67
CA ILE A 156 -12.01 -2.18 9.93
C ILE A 156 -11.97 -3.47 10.74
N VAL A 157 -10.79 -3.84 11.22
CA VAL A 157 -10.59 -4.97 12.13
C VAL A 157 -9.96 -4.45 13.41
N GLU A 158 -10.69 -4.60 14.50
CA GLU A 158 -10.29 -4.11 15.83
C GLU A 158 -10.32 -5.23 16.85
N ASN A 159 -9.31 -5.25 17.70
CA ASN A 159 -9.30 -6.08 18.90
C ASN A 159 -9.91 -5.26 20.06
N PRO A 160 -11.06 -5.67 20.63
CA PRO A 160 -11.69 -4.97 21.75
C PRO A 160 -10.78 -4.86 23.00
N GLU A 161 -9.83 -5.78 23.18
CA GLU A 161 -8.87 -5.75 24.29
C GLU A 161 -7.85 -4.60 24.13
N THR A 162 -7.43 -4.31 22.89
CA THR A 162 -6.52 -3.19 22.59
C THR A 162 -7.18 -1.82 22.73
N ILE A 163 -8.52 -1.76 22.80
CA ILE A 163 -9.26 -0.52 23.08
C ILE A 163 -9.19 -0.16 24.58
N ARG A 164 -9.01 -1.16 25.46
CA ARG A 164 -9.09 -1.00 26.92
C ARG A 164 -7.72 -1.00 27.60
N ALA A 165 -6.71 -1.63 27.00
CA ALA A 165 -5.39 -1.77 27.62
C ALA A 165 -4.27 -1.44 26.62
N THR A 166 -3.52 -0.38 26.91
CA THR A 166 -2.20 0.00 26.33
C THR A 166 -2.19 0.65 24.93
N LYS A 167 -1.26 1.60 24.74
CA LYS A 167 -0.99 2.35 23.49
C LYS A 167 -0.54 1.46 22.31
N LYS A 168 -0.48 0.13 22.47
CA LYS A 168 0.07 -0.80 21.48
C LYS A 168 -1.06 -1.61 20.86
N LYS A 169 -1.34 -1.37 19.58
CA LYS A 169 -2.28 -2.17 18.80
C LYS A 169 -1.66 -3.55 18.52
N VAL A 170 -2.39 -4.60 18.88
CA VAL A 170 -1.99 -6.01 18.77
C VAL A 170 -2.80 -6.65 17.63
N PRO A 171 -2.21 -7.57 16.83
CA PRO A 171 -2.96 -8.34 15.85
C PRO A 171 -4.14 -9.04 16.51
N CYS A 172 -5.26 -9.09 15.81
CA CYS A 172 -6.44 -9.75 16.34
C CYS A 172 -6.49 -11.19 15.81
N ASP A 173 -6.42 -12.17 16.71
CA ASP A 173 -6.49 -13.59 16.37
C ASP A 173 -7.88 -14.18 16.69
N THR A 174 -8.43 -13.87 17.86
CA THR A 174 -9.78 -14.27 18.29
C THR A 174 -10.57 -13.06 18.80
N ASN A 175 -11.90 -13.16 18.80
CA ASN A 175 -12.81 -12.14 19.33
C ASN A 175 -12.68 -10.73 18.70
N CYS A 176 -12.39 -10.66 17.41
CA CYS A 176 -12.28 -9.40 16.69
C CYS A 176 -13.64 -8.80 16.36
N VAL A 177 -13.76 -7.48 16.54
CA VAL A 177 -14.87 -6.71 15.98
C VAL A 177 -14.49 -6.31 14.56
N VAL A 178 -15.33 -6.67 13.60
CA VAL A 178 -15.11 -6.35 12.19
C VAL A 178 -16.23 -5.44 11.71
N HIS A 179 -15.86 -4.30 11.14
CA HIS A 179 -16.81 -3.39 10.51
C HIS A 179 -16.59 -3.37 9.00
N PHE A 180 -17.65 -3.60 8.25
CA PHE A 180 -17.71 -3.37 6.82
C PHE A 180 -18.59 -2.17 6.54
N ALA A 181 -18.17 -1.30 5.62
CA ALA A 181 -18.96 -0.16 5.16
C ALA A 181 -18.82 -0.03 3.64
N VAL A 182 -19.92 -0.19 2.93
CA VAL A 182 -19.98 -0.18 1.47
C VAL A 182 -20.41 1.20 1.01
N ILE A 183 -19.59 1.84 0.17
CA ILE A 183 -19.95 3.11 -0.45
C ILE A 183 -20.71 2.84 -1.74
N GLU A 184 -20.09 2.09 -2.64
CA GLU A 184 -20.58 1.82 -4.00
C GLU A 184 -20.66 0.31 -4.20
N GLY A 185 -21.56 -0.22 -5.03
CA GLY A 185 -21.62 -1.66 -5.33
C GLY A 185 -22.12 -2.50 -4.15
N SER A 186 -21.65 -3.75 -4.07
CA SER A 186 -22.06 -4.69 -3.02
C SER A 186 -20.97 -5.69 -2.64
N ILE A 187 -21.04 -6.16 -1.39
CA ILE A 187 -20.21 -7.26 -0.86
C ILE A 187 -21.10 -8.31 -0.24
N ALA A 188 -20.67 -9.57 -0.31
CA ALA A 188 -21.32 -10.67 0.37
C ALA A 188 -20.43 -11.11 1.53
N VAL A 189 -20.95 -11.03 2.76
CA VAL A 189 -20.20 -11.29 4.00
C VAL A 189 -20.69 -12.58 4.62
N LYS A 190 -19.73 -13.45 4.95
CA LYS A 190 -19.96 -14.73 5.63
C LYS A 190 -19.03 -14.84 6.83
N ARG A 191 -19.52 -15.42 7.93
CA ARG A 191 -18.66 -15.77 9.07
C ARG A 191 -18.01 -17.13 8.84
N HIS A 192 -16.75 -17.32 9.26
CA HIS A 192 -16.03 -18.59 9.07
C HIS A 192 -16.81 -19.80 9.62
N ASN A 193 -17.48 -19.63 10.76
CA ASN A 193 -18.17 -20.72 11.48
C ASN A 193 -19.67 -20.79 11.19
N GLU A 194 -20.20 -19.98 10.26
CA GLU A 194 -21.62 -19.94 9.94
C GLU A 194 -21.83 -20.19 8.44
N LYS A 195 -22.91 -20.87 8.08
CA LYS A 195 -23.27 -21.07 6.66
C LYS A 195 -23.98 -19.85 6.08
N ASP A 196 -24.58 -19.04 6.95
CA ASP A 196 -25.34 -17.86 6.57
C ASP A 196 -24.44 -16.81 5.90
N GLU A 197 -24.99 -16.20 4.87
CA GLU A 197 -24.36 -15.12 4.10
C GLU A 197 -25.29 -13.91 4.12
N VAL A 198 -24.69 -12.72 4.24
CA VAL A 198 -25.42 -11.46 4.23
C VAL A 198 -24.80 -10.54 3.19
N ILE A 199 -25.65 -10.06 2.29
CA ILE A 199 -25.24 -9.13 1.23
C ILE A 199 -25.43 -7.70 1.73
N LEU A 200 -24.36 -6.92 1.67
CA LEU A 200 -24.36 -5.48 1.93
C LEU A 200 -24.36 -4.74 0.60
N GLU A 201 -25.34 -3.86 0.45
CA GLU A 201 -25.48 -2.97 -0.69
C GLU A 201 -24.83 -1.61 -0.43
N ARG A 202 -24.77 -0.76 -1.46
CA ARG A 202 -24.31 0.63 -1.35
C ARG A 202 -24.92 1.38 -0.17
N ASN A 203 -24.15 2.28 0.41
CA ASN A 203 -24.55 3.10 1.56
C ASN A 203 -24.98 2.30 2.80
N THR A 204 -24.53 1.06 2.95
CA THR A 204 -24.78 0.25 4.13
C THR A 204 -23.50 -0.12 4.87
N GLN A 205 -23.66 -0.51 6.14
CA GLN A 205 -22.60 -1.02 6.99
C GLN A 205 -23.08 -2.23 7.78
N LEU A 206 -22.11 -3.07 8.16
CA LEU A 206 -22.31 -4.24 9.01
C LEU A 206 -21.22 -4.26 10.06
N GLU A 207 -21.61 -4.46 11.31
CA GLU A 207 -20.71 -4.68 12.43
C GLU A 207 -20.85 -6.12 12.93
N LEU A 208 -19.76 -6.86 12.89
CA LEU A 208 -19.66 -8.22 13.36
C LEU A 208 -19.01 -8.22 14.73
N ILE A 209 -19.83 -8.49 15.73
CA ILE A 209 -19.39 -8.69 17.12
C ILE A 209 -19.23 -10.20 17.35
N PRO A 210 -18.14 -10.66 18.00
CA PRO A 210 -17.98 -12.05 18.42
C PRO A 210 -19.19 -12.56 19.20
N GLY A 211 -19.58 -13.82 18.97
CA GLY A 211 -20.69 -14.47 19.69
C GLY A 211 -22.11 -14.10 19.23
N LYS A 212 -22.31 -13.06 18.40
CA LYS A 212 -23.63 -12.74 17.81
C LYS A 212 -23.81 -13.42 16.46
N LYS A 213 -24.92 -14.12 16.22
CA LYS A 213 -25.21 -14.75 14.91
C LYS A 213 -25.34 -13.72 13.79
N LEU A 214 -24.87 -14.08 12.60
CA LEU A 214 -25.01 -13.27 11.40
C LEU A 214 -26.47 -13.28 10.92
N HIS A 215 -27.04 -12.10 10.70
CA HIS A 215 -28.40 -11.96 10.19
C HIS A 215 -28.59 -10.60 9.53
N ARG A 216 -29.53 -10.52 8.58
CA ARG A 216 -29.78 -9.31 7.77
C ARG A 216 -30.15 -8.06 8.60
N LYS A 217 -30.73 -8.24 9.80
CA LYS A 217 -31.10 -7.11 10.69
C LYS A 217 -29.89 -6.35 11.26
N LEU A 218 -28.68 -6.87 11.11
CA LEU A 218 -27.45 -6.17 11.50
C LEU A 218 -27.02 -5.11 10.47
N ILE A 219 -27.54 -5.16 9.25
CA ILE A 219 -27.24 -4.16 8.22
C ILE A 219 -27.89 -2.84 8.63
N ARG A 220 -27.08 -1.77 8.64
CA ARG A 220 -27.51 -0.40 8.95
C ARG A 220 -27.06 0.56 7.86
N PRO A 221 -27.65 1.75 7.72
CA PRO A 221 -27.10 2.81 6.90
C PRO A 221 -25.69 3.22 7.37
N LEU A 222 -24.87 3.77 6.46
CA LEU A 222 -23.54 4.31 6.81
C LEU A 222 -23.62 5.31 7.97
N GLY A 223 -22.88 5.02 9.04
CA GLY A 223 -22.80 5.88 10.22
C GLY A 223 -21.69 6.93 10.10
N LYS A 224 -21.74 7.93 10.99
CA LYS A 224 -20.73 9.01 11.09
C LYS A 224 -19.29 8.51 11.22
N ARG A 225 -19.09 7.38 11.89
CA ARG A 225 -17.76 6.75 12.04
C ARG A 225 -17.22 6.31 10.67
N SER A 226 -17.97 5.49 9.95
CA SER A 226 -17.59 4.98 8.62
C SER A 226 -17.30 6.11 7.65
N LEU A 227 -18.17 7.13 7.60
CA LEU A 227 -18.00 8.31 6.75
C LEU A 227 -16.73 9.10 7.06
N ARG A 228 -16.39 9.26 8.34
CA ARG A 228 -15.16 9.95 8.77
C ARG A 228 -13.91 9.20 8.31
N GLU A 229 -13.90 7.88 8.51
CA GLU A 229 -12.77 7.03 8.08
C GLU A 229 -12.60 7.03 6.57
N LEU A 230 -13.70 6.92 5.83
CA LEU A 230 -13.73 7.03 4.38
C LEU A 230 -13.17 8.36 3.92
N LYS A 231 -13.61 9.46 4.53
CA LYS A 231 -13.11 10.80 4.23
C LYS A 231 -11.60 10.92 4.46
N HIS A 232 -11.13 10.55 5.65
CA HIS A 232 -9.72 10.65 6.01
C HIS A 232 -8.85 9.89 5.01
N MET A 233 -9.36 8.79 4.45
CA MET A 233 -8.62 7.97 3.51
C MET A 233 -8.76 8.34 2.03
N VAL A 234 -9.86 8.98 1.64
CA VAL A 234 -10.00 9.58 0.31
C VAL A 234 -9.09 10.81 0.16
N ILE A 235 -8.83 11.53 1.25
CA ILE A 235 -7.90 12.67 1.27
C ILE A 235 -6.43 12.24 1.27
N PHE A 236 -6.11 11.00 1.68
CA PHE A 236 -4.75 10.46 1.48
C PHE A 236 -4.44 10.48 -0.02
N HIS A 237 -3.70 11.50 -0.43
CA HIS A 237 -3.20 11.76 -1.78
C HIS A 237 -4.27 11.85 -2.89
N LYS A 238 -4.61 13.09 -3.26
CA LYS A 238 -5.13 13.48 -4.59
C LYS A 238 -4.10 13.15 -5.69
N ASN A 239 -3.74 11.89 -5.87
CA ASN A 239 -3.00 11.44 -7.05
C ASN A 239 -4.02 10.94 -8.08
N ASP A 240 -3.92 11.47 -9.29
CA ASP A 240 -4.77 11.19 -10.46
C ASP A 240 -4.73 9.72 -10.91
N LEU A 241 -5.24 8.80 -10.09
CA LEU A 241 -5.62 7.49 -10.56
C LEU A 241 -7.09 7.56 -11.01
N ILE A 242 -7.30 7.27 -12.29
CA ILE A 242 -8.52 7.42 -13.10
C ILE A 242 -9.81 6.79 -12.48
N GLY A 243 -9.72 6.09 -11.35
CA GLY A 243 -10.86 5.58 -10.57
C GLY A 243 -11.34 6.48 -9.42
N TYR A 244 -10.64 7.56 -9.07
CA TYR A 244 -10.96 8.38 -7.90
C TYR A 244 -12.08 9.41 -8.11
N THR A 245 -12.25 9.92 -9.33
CA THR A 245 -13.23 10.99 -9.61
C THR A 245 -14.66 10.54 -9.30
N GLY A 246 -15.04 9.32 -9.71
CA GLY A 246 -16.36 8.76 -9.44
C GLY A 246 -16.65 8.57 -7.95
N LEU A 247 -15.71 8.00 -7.19
CA LEU A 247 -15.87 7.80 -5.73
C LEU A 247 -15.97 9.13 -4.97
N ILE A 248 -15.16 10.11 -5.36
CA ILE A 248 -15.17 11.45 -4.75
C ILE A 248 -16.48 12.18 -5.08
N GLU A 249 -16.94 12.13 -6.33
CA GLU A 249 -18.20 12.75 -6.74
C GLU A 249 -19.41 12.09 -6.07
N GLU A 250 -19.42 10.77 -5.92
CA GLU A 250 -20.50 10.05 -5.27
C GLU A 250 -20.56 10.34 -3.76
N LEU A 251 -19.40 10.41 -3.09
CA LEU A 251 -19.31 10.87 -1.70
C LEU A 251 -19.75 12.34 -1.53
N LYS A 252 -19.48 13.19 -2.54
CA LYS A 252 -19.89 14.61 -2.56
C LYS A 252 -21.37 14.84 -2.84
N LYS A 253 -22.01 13.95 -3.59
CA LYS A 253 -23.42 14.04 -3.98
C LYS A 253 -24.36 13.62 -2.86
N ASN A 254 -23.96 12.63 -2.06
CA ASN A 254 -24.87 11.95 -1.13
C ASN A 254 -24.75 12.40 0.33
N ASN A 255 -23.90 13.37 0.67
CA ASN A 255 -23.69 13.75 2.07
C ASN A 255 -23.35 15.24 2.27
N GLU A 256 -24.28 15.96 2.90
CA GLU A 256 -24.18 17.38 3.21
C GLU A 256 -23.25 17.69 4.40
N GLU A 257 -23.08 16.75 5.35
CA GLU A 257 -22.06 16.85 6.40
C GLU A 257 -20.64 16.74 5.80
N LEU A 258 -20.46 15.92 4.75
CA LEU A 258 -19.16 15.74 4.09
C LEU A 258 -18.65 17.03 3.43
N ARG A 259 -19.53 17.79 2.77
CA ARG A 259 -19.22 19.11 2.18
C ARG A 259 -18.76 20.13 3.24
N ARG A 260 -19.46 20.20 4.38
CA ARG A 260 -19.12 21.13 5.47
C ARG A 260 -17.76 20.85 6.11
N ILE A 261 -17.41 19.57 6.25
CA ILE A 261 -16.13 19.17 6.80
C ILE A 261 -14.99 19.40 5.77
N GLU A 262 -15.25 19.39 4.46
CA GLU A 262 -14.20 19.58 3.42
C GLU A 262 -13.73 21.03 3.41
N MET A 263 -14.67 21.97 3.49
CA MET A 263 -14.38 23.38 3.69
C MET A 263 -13.54 23.63 4.95
N HIS A 264 -13.79 22.90 6.05
CA HIS A 264 -12.97 22.99 7.26
C HIS A 264 -11.54 22.47 7.04
N ILE A 265 -11.35 21.40 6.26
CA ILE A 265 -10.01 20.84 6.01
C ILE A 265 -9.22 21.74 5.06
N GLU A 266 -9.84 22.29 4.03
CA GLU A 266 -9.19 23.24 3.12
C GLU A 266 -8.79 24.53 3.85
N LEU A 267 -9.61 24.97 4.81
CA LEU A 267 -9.26 26.05 5.74
C LEU A 267 -8.07 25.68 6.63
N GLU A 268 -8.01 24.46 7.18
CA GLU A 268 -6.88 24.01 8.00
C GLU A 268 -5.58 23.86 7.20
N GLU A 269 -5.62 23.27 6.00
CA GLU A 269 -4.45 23.19 5.11
C GLU A 269 -3.96 24.58 4.70
N THR A 270 -4.88 25.51 4.43
CA THR A 270 -4.57 26.92 4.14
C THR A 270 -3.94 27.59 5.36
N ARG A 271 -4.49 27.35 6.55
CA ARG A 271 -3.98 27.89 7.82
C ARG A 271 -2.59 27.37 8.14
N GLU A 272 -2.33 26.07 7.95
CA GLU A 272 -1.00 25.48 8.11
C GLU A 272 0.00 26.04 7.09
N LYS A 273 -0.42 26.28 5.85
CA LYS A 273 0.44 26.88 4.82
C LYS A 273 0.75 28.33 5.15
N MET A 274 -0.22 29.09 5.65
CA MET A 274 -0.03 30.45 6.14
C MET A 274 0.92 30.50 7.35
N MET A 275 0.76 29.60 8.32
CA MET A 275 1.65 29.49 9.49
C MET A 275 3.09 29.12 9.09
N ARG A 276 3.25 28.19 8.14
CA ARG A 276 4.57 27.84 7.58
C ARG A 276 5.23 29.02 6.86
N ASN A 277 4.46 29.78 6.08
CA ASN A 277 4.96 30.96 5.39
C ASN A 277 5.31 32.10 6.36
N ALA A 278 4.50 32.32 7.39
CA ALA A 278 4.78 33.30 8.44
C ALA A 278 6.05 32.95 9.21
N SER A 279 6.22 31.66 9.58
CA SER A 279 7.44 31.19 10.26
C SER A 279 8.70 31.36 9.40
N ARG A 280 8.60 31.12 8.08
CA ARG A 280 9.69 31.36 7.13
C ARG A 280 10.05 32.84 6.99
N ARG A 281 9.04 33.73 7.00
CA ARG A 281 9.27 35.18 6.99
C ARG A 281 9.98 35.64 8.26
N ASN A 282 9.53 35.18 9.42
CA ASN A 282 10.19 35.50 10.70
C ASN A 282 11.65 35.02 10.73
N LEU A 283 11.93 33.81 10.23
CA LEU A 283 13.30 33.29 10.12
C LEU A 283 14.16 34.12 9.16
N ALA A 284 13.59 34.59 8.04
CA ALA A 284 14.30 35.46 7.10
C ALA A 284 14.62 36.83 7.73
N ASP A 285 13.66 37.43 8.45
CA ASP A 285 13.85 38.71 9.14
C ASP A 285 14.90 38.61 10.26
N GLU A 286 14.99 37.47 10.94
CA GLU A 286 16.01 37.20 11.96
C GLU A 286 17.42 37.07 11.36
N VAL A 287 17.53 36.40 10.21
CA VAL A 287 18.79 36.29 9.45
C VAL A 287 19.24 37.66 8.95
N ILE A 288 18.32 38.49 8.43
CA ILE A 288 18.62 39.86 7.97
C ILE A 288 19.14 40.71 9.13
N LYS A 289 18.45 40.71 10.28
CA LYS A 289 18.90 41.44 11.48
C LYS A 289 20.25 40.98 12.01
N THR A 290 20.56 39.69 11.87
CA THR A 290 21.85 39.14 12.28
C THR A 290 22.96 39.56 11.31
N ALA A 291 22.67 39.61 10.00
CA ALA A 291 23.60 40.08 8.99
C ALA A 291 23.91 41.58 9.13
N GLU A 292 22.88 42.42 9.38
CA GLU A 292 23.06 43.85 9.65
C GLU A 292 23.94 44.10 10.87
N LYS A 293 23.76 43.33 11.95
CA LYS A 293 24.63 43.41 13.14
C LYS A 293 26.09 43.01 12.90
N ILE A 294 26.34 42.13 11.93
CA ILE A 294 27.70 41.69 11.61
C ILE A 294 28.43 42.78 10.80
N ASP A 295 27.74 43.44 9.88
CA ASP A 295 28.30 44.54 9.06
C ASP A 295 28.73 45.74 9.93
N ASP A 296 27.95 46.07 10.96
CA ASP A 296 28.28 47.13 11.93
C ASP A 296 29.52 46.84 12.79
N THR A 297 29.94 45.57 12.91
CA THR A 297 31.09 45.18 13.74
C THR A 297 32.42 45.09 12.98
N HIS A 298 32.43 45.39 11.67
CA HIS A 298 33.62 45.24 10.81
C HIS A 298 34.13 46.56 10.17
N TYR A 299 34.06 47.67 10.91
CA TYR A 299 34.82 48.88 10.59
C TYR A 299 35.66 49.35 11.79
N ILE A 300 36.86 48.79 11.93
CA ILE A 300 37.95 49.52 12.61
C ILE A 300 38.41 50.61 11.63
N LYS A 301 38.08 51.87 11.94
CA LYS A 301 38.69 53.03 11.29
C LYS A 301 40.21 52.92 11.43
N LYS A 302 40.90 52.62 10.34
CA LYS A 302 42.37 52.72 10.28
C LYS A 302 42.72 54.22 10.31
N GLU A 303 43.06 54.73 11.49
CA GLU A 303 43.60 56.08 11.64
C GLU A 303 44.90 56.19 10.85
N ILE A 304 44.89 57.02 9.80
CA ILE A 304 46.09 57.39 9.07
C ILE A 304 46.78 58.50 9.88
N HIS A 305 47.55 58.11 10.90
CA HIS A 305 48.49 59.02 11.57
C HIS A 305 49.87 58.87 10.94
N LYS A 306 50.11 59.72 9.93
CA LYS A 306 51.34 60.49 9.68
C LYS A 306 52.69 59.88 10.16
N ASP A 307 53.10 58.75 9.60
CA ASP A 307 54.52 58.38 9.64
C ASP A 307 55.30 59.21 8.62
N LYS A 308 56.17 60.09 9.13
CA LYS A 308 57.16 60.82 8.33
C LYS A 308 58.08 59.79 7.64
N LEU A 309 58.02 59.71 6.32
CA LEU A 309 59.11 59.15 5.53
C LEU A 309 60.40 59.92 5.89
N LYS A 310 61.32 59.26 6.59
CA LYS A 310 62.72 59.70 6.66
C LYS A 310 63.38 59.28 5.35
N LEU A 311 63.62 60.25 4.47
CA LEU A 311 64.57 60.10 3.38
C LEU A 311 65.97 60.21 3.97
N GLU A 312 66.76 59.14 3.90
CA GLU A 312 68.21 59.23 4.11
C GLU A 312 68.88 59.58 2.79
N THR A 313 69.35 60.82 2.68
CA THR A 313 70.25 61.29 1.64
C THR A 313 71.68 61.25 2.17
N ASN A 314 72.48 60.28 1.72
CA ASN A 314 73.87 60.47 1.27
C ASN A 314 74.58 59.12 1.06
N LYS A 315 75.00 58.85 -0.18
CA LYS A 315 76.41 58.79 -0.59
C LYS A 315 76.55 58.33 -2.05
N ASN A 316 76.97 59.30 -2.87
CA ASN A 316 77.91 59.27 -3.99
C ASN A 316 77.89 58.06 -4.96
N PHE A 317 77.43 58.33 -6.17
CA PHE A 317 78.05 57.78 -7.38
C PHE A 317 79.22 58.73 -7.73
N GLU A 318 80.45 58.24 -7.67
CA GLU A 318 81.60 58.81 -8.37
C GLU A 318 81.79 58.04 -9.69
N ASP A 319 82.37 58.75 -10.65
CA ASP A 319 82.45 58.53 -12.10
C ASP A 319 83.01 57.19 -12.59
#